data_AF-A0A1S3Q316-F1
#
_entry.id   AF-A0A1S3Q316-F1
#
_cell.length_a   1.000
_cell.length_b   1.000
_cell.length_c   1.000
_cell.angle_alpha   90.00
_cell.angle_beta   90.00
_cell.angle_gamma   90.00
#
_symmetry.space_group_name_H-M   'P 1'
#
loop_
_entity.id
_entity.type
_entity.pdbx_description
1 polymer ?
#
loop_
_entity_poly.entity_id
_entity_poly.type
_entity_poly.pdbx_seq_one_letter_code
_entity_poly.pdbx_strand_id
1 'polypeptide(L)'
;MEIDSLMKQEFVSVWVQEPQFHKDDFWHTHIDYEIYLHTNSMCFRKKTSCVRRRYSEFVWLRQRLQDNTMLIELPKLPPWNPFFSLKNPYKVNQRMNGLRQFLEIIVQDPLLLSDSRVHLFLQSQLSMTKMEACVLGQTRYTVAQAIQMCTDCHRTRFPIEKGSKVYFNSDCESLTSTTSSHDSGVPQSPSPLPFDCSTCENSDSNIRIWDEGFFSGLSESSCDQEHTEP
;
A
#
# COMPACT_ATOMS: atom_id res chain seq x y z
N MET A 1 30.06 -23.34 -5.26
CA MET A 1 30.13 -22.76 -3.89
C MET A 1 30.02 -21.25 -3.86
N GLU A 2 30.42 -20.51 -4.91
CA GLU A 2 30.33 -19.03 -4.91
C GLU A 2 28.95 -18.50 -5.35
N ILE A 3 28.25 -19.21 -6.24
CA ILE A 3 26.91 -18.87 -6.71
C ILE A 3 25.83 -19.08 -5.63
N ASP A 4 25.95 -20.14 -4.81
CA ASP A 4 25.03 -20.40 -3.69
C ASP A 4 25.14 -19.36 -2.57
N SER A 5 26.30 -18.70 -2.46
CA SER A 5 26.53 -17.62 -1.48
C SER A 5 25.88 -16.32 -1.94
N LEU A 6 25.82 -16.06 -3.25
CA LEU A 6 25.13 -14.88 -3.82
C LEU A 6 23.60 -15.02 -3.71
N MET A 7 23.07 -16.24 -3.79
CA MET A 7 21.65 -16.56 -3.56
C MET A 7 21.21 -16.35 -2.09
N LYS A 8 22.14 -16.17 -1.15
CA LYS A 8 21.86 -15.98 0.28
C LYS A 8 21.78 -14.52 0.74
N GLN A 9 22.20 -13.56 -0.07
CA GLN A 9 22.14 -12.16 0.36
C GLN A 9 20.70 -11.64 0.31
N GLU A 10 20.24 -11.13 1.45
CA GLU A 10 18.93 -10.49 1.55
C GLU A 10 18.91 -9.18 0.76
N PHE A 11 17.86 -8.96 -0.01
CA PHE A 11 17.63 -7.73 -0.78
C PHE A 11 16.19 -7.27 -0.65
N VAL A 12 16.01 -5.95 -0.66
CA VAL A 12 14.70 -5.30 -0.78
C VAL A 12 14.83 -4.21 -1.83
N SER A 13 14.15 -4.39 -2.95
CA SER A 13 14.16 -3.46 -4.07
C SER A 13 12.77 -2.85 -4.23
N VAL A 14 12.71 -1.51 -4.29
CA VAL A 14 11.47 -0.75 -4.43
C VAL A 14 11.60 0.25 -5.58
N TRP A 15 10.54 0.36 -6.38
CA TRP A 15 10.43 1.31 -7.48
C TRP A 15 9.15 2.12 -7.33
N VAL A 16 9.19 3.39 -7.74
CA VAL A 16 8.01 4.25 -7.87
C VAL A 16 7.97 4.73 -9.31
N GLN A 17 6.90 4.40 -10.03
CA GLN A 17 6.80 4.56 -11.47
C GLN A 17 5.36 4.81 -11.92
N GLU A 18 5.17 4.90 -13.24
CA GLU A 18 3.86 5.02 -13.90
C GLU A 18 2.90 6.01 -13.20
N PRO A 19 3.21 7.32 -13.21
CA PRO A 19 2.29 8.32 -12.68
C PRO A 19 0.97 8.26 -13.47
N GLN A 20 -0.15 8.06 -12.78
CA GLN A 20 -1.48 8.08 -13.40
C GLN A 20 -2.30 9.23 -12.84
N PHE A 21 -3.09 9.83 -13.73
CA PHE A 21 -3.96 10.94 -13.38
C PHE A 21 -5.37 10.42 -13.18
N HIS A 22 -5.90 10.64 -11.98
CA HIS A 22 -7.23 10.23 -11.56
C HIS A 22 -8.14 11.45 -11.47
N LYS A 23 -9.36 11.31 -11.99
CA LYS A 23 -10.48 12.21 -11.74
C LYS A 23 -11.47 11.44 -10.88
N ASP A 24 -11.48 11.70 -9.59
CA ASP A 24 -12.45 11.09 -8.67
C ASP A 24 -13.82 11.75 -8.89
N ASP A 25 -13.84 13.09 -8.95
CA ASP A 25 -15.04 13.92 -9.20
C ASP A 25 -14.67 15.18 -10.02
N PHE A 26 -15.66 16.04 -10.29
CA PHE A 26 -15.51 17.31 -11.03
C PHE A 26 -14.42 18.25 -10.46
N TRP A 27 -14.05 18.11 -9.17
CA TRP A 27 -13.04 18.94 -8.51
C TRP A 27 -11.91 18.15 -7.84
N HIS A 28 -12.08 16.83 -7.69
CA HIS A 28 -11.11 15.98 -7.02
C HIS A 28 -10.27 15.26 -8.07
N THR A 29 -9.17 15.91 -8.43
CA THR A 29 -8.16 15.30 -9.30
C THR A 29 -6.88 15.07 -8.52
N HIS A 30 -6.26 13.92 -8.74
CA HIS A 30 -5.00 13.58 -8.09
C HIS A 30 -4.11 12.76 -9.02
N ILE A 31 -2.82 12.70 -8.68
CA ILE A 31 -1.90 11.75 -9.27
C ILE A 31 -1.50 10.75 -8.21
N ASP A 32 -1.55 9.48 -8.59
CA ASP A 32 -0.96 8.38 -7.85
C ASP A 32 0.22 7.80 -8.64
N TYR A 33 0.98 6.95 -7.96
CA TYR A 33 2.17 6.31 -8.51
C TYR A 33 2.06 4.81 -8.27
N GLU A 34 2.50 4.02 -9.23
CA GLU A 34 2.71 2.59 -9.02
C GLU A 34 3.96 2.42 -8.15
N ILE A 35 3.80 1.70 -7.05
CA ILE A 35 4.91 1.23 -6.23
C ILE A 35 5.08 -0.25 -6.54
N TYR A 36 6.27 -0.63 -7.00
CA TYR A 36 6.64 -2.03 -7.18
C TYR A 36 7.68 -2.43 -6.13
N LEU A 37 7.46 -3.56 -5.47
CA LEU A 37 8.36 -4.14 -4.48
C LEU A 37 8.80 -5.52 -4.97
N HIS A 38 10.09 -5.81 -4.88
CA HIS A 38 10.65 -7.15 -5.06
C HIS A 38 11.69 -7.42 -3.98
N THR A 39 11.55 -8.53 -3.28
CA THR A 39 12.41 -8.85 -2.13
C THR A 39 12.46 -10.35 -1.86
N ASN A 40 13.59 -10.83 -1.34
CA ASN A 40 13.70 -12.15 -0.70
C ASN A 40 13.62 -12.07 0.83
N SER A 41 13.54 -10.86 1.42
CA SER A 41 13.47 -10.61 2.86
C SER A 41 12.31 -11.32 3.56
N MET A 42 12.53 -11.72 4.81
CA MET A 42 11.49 -12.29 5.68
C MET A 42 10.68 -11.23 6.41
N CYS A 43 11.11 -9.96 6.38
CA CYS A 43 10.32 -8.85 6.92
C CYS A 43 9.01 -8.66 6.14
N PHE A 44 8.97 -9.09 4.88
CA PHE A 44 7.82 -8.91 4.00
C PHE A 44 7.04 -10.21 3.80
N ARG A 45 5.71 -10.09 3.83
CA ARG A 45 4.80 -11.23 3.65
C ARG A 45 4.83 -11.74 2.21
N LYS A 46 4.79 -10.83 1.24
CA LYS A 46 4.93 -11.14 -0.20
C LYS A 46 6.33 -10.84 -0.70
N LYS A 47 6.81 -11.68 -1.63
CA LYS A 47 8.10 -11.49 -2.31
C LYS A 47 8.02 -10.46 -3.44
N THR A 48 6.84 -10.29 -4.02
CA THR A 48 6.52 -9.20 -4.93
C THR A 48 5.18 -8.57 -4.57
N SER A 49 5.07 -7.25 -4.74
CA SER A 49 3.80 -6.55 -4.69
C SER A 49 3.83 -5.37 -5.65
N CYS A 50 2.68 -5.02 -6.23
CA CYS A 50 2.50 -3.67 -6.74
C CYS A 50 1.18 -3.08 -6.32
N VAL A 51 1.26 -1.83 -5.88
CA VAL A 51 0.17 -1.05 -5.28
C VAL A 51 0.22 0.35 -5.87
N ARG A 52 -0.91 1.04 -5.88
CA ARG A 52 -0.94 2.45 -6.26
C ARG A 52 -1.14 3.35 -5.05
N ARG A 53 -0.32 4.40 -4.92
CA ARG A 53 -0.36 5.35 -3.81
C ARG A 53 -0.21 6.78 -4.27
N ARG A 54 -1.00 7.69 -3.70
CA ARG A 54 -0.91 9.14 -3.94
C ARG A 54 -0.04 9.84 -2.90
N TYR A 55 0.49 11.01 -3.24
CA TYR A 55 1.41 11.77 -2.38
C TYR A 55 0.91 11.98 -0.94
N SER A 56 -0.39 12.27 -0.75
CA SER A 56 -0.96 12.46 0.58
C SER A 56 -0.87 11.22 1.47
N GLU A 57 -0.89 10.02 0.90
CA GLU A 57 -0.72 8.78 1.66
C GLU A 57 0.74 8.61 2.11
N PHE A 58 1.72 9.08 1.34
CA PHE A 58 3.11 9.11 1.78
C PHE A 58 3.31 10.08 2.95
N VAL A 59 2.67 11.25 2.89
CA VAL A 59 2.69 12.22 4.00
C VAL A 59 2.11 11.60 5.27
N TRP A 60 0.96 10.93 5.15
CA TRP A 60 0.36 10.18 6.25
C TRP A 60 1.30 9.11 6.80
N LEU A 61 1.92 8.29 5.93
CA LEU A 61 2.84 7.24 6.36
C LEU A 61 4.03 7.81 7.14
N ARG A 62 4.66 8.88 6.60
CA ARG A 62 5.78 9.54 7.27
C ARG A 62 5.38 10.07 8.65
N GLN A 63 4.21 10.69 8.76
CA GLN A 63 3.74 11.20 10.06
C GLN A 63 3.54 10.07 11.07
N ARG A 64 2.88 8.98 10.66
CA ARG A 64 2.63 7.83 11.54
C ARG A 64 3.92 7.14 11.98
N LEU A 65 4.90 7.06 11.10
CA LEU A 65 6.23 6.57 11.47
C LEU A 65 6.88 7.51 12.50
N GLN A 66 6.81 8.83 12.30
CA GLN A 66 7.41 9.81 13.21
C GLN A 66 6.81 9.74 14.61
N ASP A 67 5.50 9.55 14.69
CA ASP A 67 4.75 9.42 15.93
C ASP A 67 5.23 8.18 16.73
N ASN A 68 5.63 7.10 16.04
CA ASN A 68 6.11 5.86 16.66
C ASN A 68 7.63 5.85 16.92
N THR A 69 8.41 6.63 16.17
CA THR A 69 9.88 6.64 16.21
C THR A 69 10.45 8.04 16.47
N MET A 70 10.08 8.65 17.61
CA MET A 70 10.47 10.02 17.97
C MET A 70 11.99 10.29 17.99
N LEU A 71 12.84 9.25 18.00
CA LEU A 71 14.29 9.35 18.03
C LEU A 71 14.97 9.21 16.65
N ILE A 72 14.23 8.85 15.60
CA ILE A 72 14.78 8.59 14.27
C ILE A 72 14.45 9.76 13.34
N GLU A 73 15.46 10.28 12.65
CA GLU A 73 15.25 11.26 11.58
C GLU A 73 14.68 10.56 10.34
N LEU A 74 13.37 10.72 10.11
CA LEU A 74 12.74 10.13 8.92
C LEU A 74 13.13 10.87 7.64
N PRO A 75 13.34 10.13 6.52
CA PRO A 75 13.64 10.72 5.23
C PRO A 75 12.61 11.79 4.85
N LYS A 76 13.09 12.87 4.26
CA LYS A 76 12.24 13.98 3.83
C LYS A 76 11.46 13.56 2.59
N LEU A 77 10.17 13.86 2.58
CA LEU A 77 9.37 13.75 1.36
C LEU A 77 9.69 14.91 0.42
N PRO A 78 9.46 14.74 -0.90
CA PRO A 78 9.51 15.88 -1.81
C PRO A 78 8.55 16.96 -1.32
N PRO A 79 8.92 18.24 -1.42
CA PRO A 79 8.18 19.33 -0.79
C PRO A 79 6.74 19.37 -1.28
N TRP A 80 5.83 19.63 -0.35
CA TRP A 80 4.45 19.90 -0.71
C TRP A 80 4.37 21.18 -1.53
N ASN A 81 3.53 21.19 -2.55
CA ASN A 81 3.36 22.34 -3.43
C ASN A 81 1.85 22.54 -3.65
N PRO A 82 1.25 23.64 -3.14
CA PRO A 82 -0.17 23.94 -3.33
C PRO A 82 -0.52 24.16 -4.81
N PHE A 83 0.44 24.60 -5.62
CA PHE A 83 0.31 24.84 -7.07
C PHE A 83 0.99 23.74 -7.88
N PHE A 84 0.94 22.50 -7.40
CA PHE A 84 1.52 21.38 -8.11
C PHE A 84 0.82 21.16 -9.46
N SER A 85 1.54 21.44 -10.54
CA SER A 85 1.02 21.24 -11.89
C SER A 85 1.12 19.79 -12.30
N LEU A 86 -0.03 19.10 -12.30
CA LEU A 86 -0.19 17.71 -12.75
C LEU A 86 0.18 17.53 -14.23
N LYS A 87 0.16 18.62 -15.01
CA LYS A 87 0.50 18.62 -16.44
C LYS A 87 2.00 18.83 -16.71
N ASN A 88 2.79 19.13 -15.69
CA ASN A 88 4.22 19.35 -15.86
C ASN A 88 4.99 18.04 -15.61
N PRO A 89 5.49 17.35 -16.66
CA PRO A 89 6.15 16.05 -16.49
C PRO A 89 7.44 16.16 -15.67
N TYR A 90 8.16 17.29 -15.72
CA TYR A 90 9.36 17.50 -14.92
C TYR A 90 9.03 17.50 -13.42
N LYS A 91 7.99 18.24 -12.99
CA LYS A 91 7.56 18.27 -11.58
C LYS A 91 7.03 16.92 -11.10
N VAL A 92 6.31 16.19 -11.97
CA VAL A 92 5.80 14.85 -11.67
C VAL A 92 6.93 13.85 -11.48
N ASN A 93 7.93 13.84 -12.36
CA ASN A 93 9.11 12.97 -12.23
C ASN A 93 9.98 13.34 -11.03
N GLN A 94 10.16 14.63 -10.75
CA GLN A 94 10.90 15.08 -9.56
C GLN A 94 10.23 14.58 -8.26
N ARG A 95 8.90 14.69 -8.17
CA ARG A 95 8.14 14.12 -7.04
C ARG A 95 8.29 12.60 -6.99
N MET A 96 8.13 11.91 -8.11
CA MET A 96 8.28 10.45 -8.20
C MET A 96 9.64 9.97 -7.69
N ASN A 97 10.73 10.63 -8.10
CA ASN A 97 12.08 10.33 -7.63
C ASN A 97 12.24 10.55 -6.13
N GLY A 98 11.69 11.65 -5.58
CA GLY A 98 11.71 11.88 -4.13
C GLY A 98 10.90 10.84 -3.35
N LEU A 99 9.77 10.39 -3.89
CA LEU A 99 8.97 9.32 -3.28
C LEU A 99 9.71 7.97 -3.32
N ARG A 100 10.41 7.69 -4.41
CA ARG A 100 11.28 6.50 -4.52
C ARG A 100 12.39 6.53 -3.47
N GLN A 101 13.14 7.63 -3.39
CA GLN A 101 14.23 7.78 -2.41
C GLN A 101 13.74 7.63 -0.97
N PHE A 102 12.57 8.21 -0.66
CA PHE A 102 11.92 8.05 0.64
C PHE A 102 11.67 6.57 0.98
N LEU A 103 11.11 5.79 0.04
CA LEU A 103 10.87 4.36 0.27
C LEU A 103 12.17 3.56 0.32
N GLU A 104 13.15 3.86 -0.54
CA GLU A 104 14.46 3.21 -0.53
C GLU A 104 15.13 3.35 0.84
N ILE A 105 15.00 4.49 1.52
CA ILE A 105 15.54 4.67 2.87
C ILE A 105 14.70 3.88 3.89
N ILE A 106 13.37 3.94 3.82
CA ILE A 106 12.49 3.22 4.77
C ILE A 106 12.73 1.72 4.74
N VAL A 107 12.85 1.12 3.55
CA VAL A 107 12.96 -0.34 3.42
C VAL A 107 14.33 -0.89 3.81
N GLN A 108 15.30 -0.02 4.10
CA GLN A 108 16.64 -0.40 4.59
C GLN A 108 16.75 -0.32 6.11
N ASP A 109 15.76 0.26 6.81
CA ASP A 109 15.76 0.40 8.26
C ASP A 109 14.86 -0.68 8.91
N PRO A 110 15.45 -1.68 9.62
CA PRO A 110 14.68 -2.72 10.30
C PRO A 110 13.69 -2.20 11.35
N LEU A 111 13.98 -1.04 11.98
CA LEU A 111 13.08 -0.44 12.95
C LEU A 111 11.81 0.08 12.27
N LEU A 112 11.94 0.71 11.11
CA LEU A 112 10.79 1.17 10.32
C LEU A 112 10.03 -0.01 9.72
N LEU A 113 10.74 -1.05 9.29
CA LEU A 113 10.12 -2.30 8.82
C LEU A 113 9.36 -3.06 9.91
N SER A 114 9.55 -2.75 11.20
CA SER A 114 8.75 -3.36 12.27
C SER A 114 7.32 -2.81 12.32
N ASP A 115 7.05 -1.64 11.73
CA ASP A 115 5.72 -1.04 11.71
C ASP A 115 4.84 -1.68 10.63
N SER A 116 3.73 -2.28 11.07
CA SER A 116 2.74 -2.89 10.17
C SER A 116 2.13 -1.93 9.14
N ARG A 117 2.12 -0.61 9.39
CA ARG A 117 1.66 0.40 8.43
C ARG A 117 2.50 0.42 7.16
N VAL A 118 3.82 0.19 7.27
CA VAL A 118 4.72 0.10 6.11
C VAL A 118 4.33 -1.08 5.22
N HIS A 119 4.06 -2.24 5.84
CA HIS A 119 3.65 -3.44 5.11
C HIS A 119 2.29 -3.30 4.45
N LEU A 120 1.31 -2.74 5.16
CA LEU A 120 -0.01 -2.45 4.58
C LEU A 120 0.10 -1.44 3.42
N PHE A 121 0.93 -0.40 3.59
CA PHE A 121 1.14 0.61 2.56
C PHE A 121 1.74 0.02 1.27
N LEU A 122 2.73 -0.87 1.41
CA LEU A 122 3.48 -1.46 0.28
C LEU A 122 2.85 -2.72 -0.32
N GLN A 123 2.05 -3.47 0.45
CA GLN A 123 1.59 -4.83 0.06
C GLN A 123 0.06 -5.00 0.06
N SER A 124 -0.70 -3.94 0.35
CA SER A 124 -2.17 -3.95 0.27
C SER A 124 -2.71 -2.70 -0.43
N GLN A 125 -3.95 -2.77 -0.91
CA GLN A 125 -4.65 -1.63 -1.52
C GLN A 125 -5.60 -0.92 -0.53
N LEU A 126 -5.40 -1.10 0.78
CA LEU A 126 -6.22 -0.46 1.81
C LEU A 126 -6.01 1.06 1.85
N SER A 127 -7.09 1.82 2.04
CA SER A 127 -7.02 3.27 2.29
C SER A 127 -6.39 3.58 3.65
N MET A 128 -5.91 4.83 3.86
CA MET A 128 -5.31 5.28 5.13
C MET A 128 -6.17 4.93 6.36
N THR A 129 -7.48 5.19 6.28
CA THR A 129 -8.44 4.88 7.35
C THR A 129 -8.52 3.37 7.63
N LYS A 130 -8.57 2.55 6.58
CA LYS A 130 -8.62 1.08 6.72
C LYS A 130 -7.29 0.52 7.24
N MET A 131 -6.16 1.12 6.86
CA MET A 131 -4.86 0.75 7.40
C MET A 131 -4.79 1.03 8.91
N GLU A 132 -5.15 2.23 9.37
CA GLU A 132 -5.18 2.54 10.80
C GLU A 132 -6.11 1.61 11.57
N ALA A 133 -7.35 1.43 11.10
CA ALA A 133 -8.29 0.51 11.73
C ALA A 133 -7.72 -0.92 11.84
N CYS A 134 -6.98 -1.38 10.82
CA CYS A 134 -6.35 -2.69 10.82
C CYS A 134 -5.23 -2.80 11.86
N VAL A 135 -4.36 -1.79 11.95
CA VAL A 135 -3.27 -1.76 12.94
C VAL A 135 -3.81 -1.66 14.37
N LEU A 136 -4.91 -0.94 14.57
CA LEU A 136 -5.58 -0.82 15.87
C LEU A 136 -6.44 -2.05 16.24
N GLY A 137 -6.51 -3.07 15.39
CA GLY A 137 -7.32 -4.26 15.63
C GLY A 137 -8.84 -4.03 15.54
N GLN A 138 -9.26 -2.96 14.84
CA GLN A 138 -10.66 -2.57 14.66
C GLN A 138 -11.30 -3.15 13.39
N THR A 139 -10.54 -3.90 12.58
CA THR A 139 -11.05 -4.61 11.40
C THR A 139 -11.35 -6.07 11.70
N ARG A 140 -12.19 -6.71 10.88
CA ARG A 140 -12.46 -8.16 10.96
C ARG A 140 -11.33 -9.03 10.41
N TYR A 141 -10.34 -8.43 9.77
CA TYR A 141 -9.18 -9.09 9.20
C TYR A 141 -7.89 -8.59 9.86
N THR A 142 -6.87 -9.43 9.91
CA THR A 142 -5.53 -9.08 10.38
C THR A 142 -4.71 -8.43 9.26
N VAL A 143 -3.57 -7.84 9.62
CA VAL A 143 -2.60 -7.30 8.64
C VAL A 143 -2.17 -8.37 7.62
N ALA A 144 -1.90 -9.59 8.09
CA ALA A 144 -1.51 -10.70 7.21
C ALA A 144 -2.63 -11.09 6.24
N GLN A 145 -3.89 -11.09 6.69
CA GLN A 145 -5.05 -11.35 5.84
C GLN A 145 -5.25 -10.23 4.82
N ALA A 146 -5.16 -8.97 5.24
CA ALA A 146 -5.26 -7.81 4.33
C ALA A 146 -4.24 -7.87 3.19
N ILE A 147 -2.98 -8.20 3.51
CA ILE A 147 -1.92 -8.35 2.50
C ILE A 147 -2.22 -9.53 1.57
N GLN A 148 -2.67 -10.66 2.12
CA GLN A 148 -2.97 -11.85 1.33
C GLN A 148 -4.17 -11.66 0.39
N MET A 149 -5.17 -10.88 0.79
CA MET A 149 -6.35 -10.58 -0.02
C MET A 149 -6.07 -9.62 -1.18
N CYS A 150 -4.97 -8.85 -1.14
CA CYS A 150 -4.58 -8.01 -2.25
C CYS A 150 -4.17 -8.91 -3.42
N THR A 151 -4.92 -8.91 -4.53
CA THR A 151 -4.55 -9.71 -5.71
C THR A 151 -3.27 -9.17 -6.33
N ASP A 152 -2.35 -10.05 -6.73
CA ASP A 152 -1.11 -9.65 -7.37
C ASP A 152 -1.39 -9.03 -8.73
N CYS A 153 -1.01 -7.76 -8.91
CA CYS A 153 -1.13 -7.04 -10.18
C CYS A 153 -0.34 -7.71 -11.34
N HIS A 154 0.51 -8.70 -11.05
CA HIS A 154 1.31 -9.42 -12.04
C HIS A 154 0.50 -10.43 -12.85
N ARG A 155 -0.65 -10.92 -12.38
CA ARG A 155 -1.39 -11.94 -13.12
C ARG A 155 -2.10 -11.41 -14.37
N THR A 156 -2.23 -10.09 -14.50
CA THR A 156 -2.98 -9.45 -15.60
C THR A 156 -2.10 -8.77 -16.66
N ARG A 157 -0.76 -8.75 -16.53
CA ARG A 157 0.14 -8.03 -17.45
C ARG A 157 0.79 -8.88 -18.54
N PHE A 158 0.56 -10.19 -18.55
CA PHE A 158 0.95 -11.06 -19.66
C PHE A 158 -0.31 -11.51 -20.41
N PRO A 159 -0.40 -11.32 -21.75
CA PRO A 159 -1.42 -11.99 -22.54
C PRO A 159 -1.27 -13.49 -22.31
N ILE A 160 -2.29 -14.12 -21.73
CA ILE A 160 -2.43 -15.56 -21.78
C ILE A 160 -2.51 -15.90 -23.26
N GLU A 161 -1.45 -16.53 -23.80
CA GLU A 161 -1.57 -17.26 -25.04
C GLU A 161 -2.74 -18.24 -24.88
N LYS A 162 -3.71 -18.14 -25.78
CA LYS A 162 -4.84 -19.05 -25.87
C LYS A 162 -4.30 -20.48 -25.97
N GLY A 163 -4.33 -21.21 -24.86
CA GLY A 163 -3.93 -22.60 -24.90
C GLY A 163 -3.70 -23.23 -23.54
N SER A 164 -4.76 -23.31 -22.71
CA SER A 164 -5.04 -24.49 -21.86
C SER A 164 -6.32 -24.25 -21.06
N LYS A 165 -7.39 -24.94 -21.46
CA LYS A 165 -8.58 -25.13 -20.63
C LYS A 165 -8.19 -25.94 -19.40
N VAL A 166 -8.06 -25.31 -18.25
CA VAL A 166 -8.22 -26.01 -16.97
C VAL A 166 -9.63 -25.72 -16.50
N TYR A 167 -10.52 -26.69 -16.74
CA TYR A 167 -11.86 -26.70 -16.19
C TYR A 167 -11.73 -26.76 -14.66
N PHE A 168 -12.07 -25.67 -13.96
CA PHE A 168 -12.54 -25.81 -12.59
C PHE A 168 -14.00 -26.24 -12.70
N ASN A 169 -14.26 -27.54 -12.50
CA ASN A 169 -15.62 -28.05 -12.36
C ASN A 169 -16.21 -27.45 -11.08
N SER A 170 -17.16 -26.55 -11.28
CA SER A 170 -18.09 -26.09 -10.25
C SER A 170 -19.38 -26.86 -10.46
N ASP A 171 -19.47 -28.06 -9.87
CA ASP A 171 -20.72 -28.81 -9.82
C ASP A 171 -21.31 -28.72 -8.41
N CYS A 172 -22.30 -27.83 -8.24
CA CYS A 172 -23.22 -27.87 -7.10
C CYS A 172 -24.66 -27.70 -7.61
N GLU A 173 -25.26 -28.79 -8.09
CA GLU A 173 -26.69 -28.86 -8.42
C GLU A 173 -27.28 -30.14 -7.78
N SER A 174 -27.91 -29.94 -6.61
CA SER A 174 -29.24 -30.42 -6.16
C SER A 174 -29.84 -31.78 -6.60
N LEU A 175 -30.22 -32.53 -5.53
CA LEU A 175 -31.47 -33.29 -5.29
C LEU A 175 -31.56 -34.83 -5.47
N THR A 176 -31.97 -35.44 -4.35
CA THR A 176 -32.73 -36.69 -4.14
C THR A 176 -32.09 -38.06 -4.40
N SER A 177 -31.85 -38.83 -3.33
CA SER A 177 -32.66 -40.01 -2.99
C SER A 177 -32.15 -40.72 -1.72
N THR A 178 -33.12 -41.29 -1.01
CA THR A 178 -33.12 -41.94 0.29
C THR A 178 -32.23 -43.18 0.39
N THR A 179 -31.48 -43.36 1.51
CA THR A 179 -31.36 -44.62 2.29
C THR A 179 -30.64 -44.43 3.64
N SER A 180 -31.41 -44.59 4.71
CA SER A 180 -31.15 -45.28 5.99
C SER A 180 -29.80 -45.22 6.75
N SER A 181 -29.92 -44.78 8.02
CA SER A 181 -29.43 -45.36 9.31
C SER A 181 -28.20 -44.80 10.05
N HIS A 182 -28.46 -44.50 11.34
CA HIS A 182 -27.62 -44.50 12.55
C HIS A 182 -26.66 -43.33 12.90
N ASP A 183 -27.19 -42.43 13.73
CA ASP A 183 -26.77 -42.08 15.12
C ASP A 183 -25.27 -41.98 15.49
N SER A 184 -24.80 -40.75 15.77
CA SER A 184 -24.13 -40.33 17.03
C SER A 184 -23.43 -38.97 16.85
N GLY A 185 -23.65 -38.04 17.79
CA GLY A 185 -23.35 -36.61 17.65
C GLY A 185 -21.92 -36.14 17.89
N VAL A 186 -21.58 -35.01 17.23
CA VAL A 186 -20.53 -34.04 17.60
C VAL A 186 -20.96 -32.66 17.06
N PRO A 187 -20.94 -31.56 17.84
CA PRO A 187 -21.12 -30.21 17.29
C PRO A 187 -19.79 -29.75 16.65
N GLN A 188 -19.74 -29.69 15.33
CA GLN A 188 -18.65 -29.01 14.61
C GLN A 188 -18.93 -27.51 14.54
N SER A 189 -17.97 -26.72 14.99
CA SER A 189 -17.93 -25.26 14.85
C SER A 189 -18.01 -24.84 13.37
N PRO A 190 -18.75 -23.78 13.01
CA PRO A 190 -18.84 -23.37 11.62
C PRO A 190 -17.52 -22.79 11.11
N SER A 191 -17.01 -23.38 10.03
CA SER A 191 -15.92 -22.85 9.21
C SER A 191 -16.28 -21.46 8.67
N PRO A 192 -15.35 -20.48 8.64
CA PRO A 192 -15.65 -19.17 8.09
C PRO A 192 -15.86 -19.27 6.57
N LEU A 193 -17.00 -18.77 6.11
CA LEU A 193 -17.31 -18.66 4.68
C LEU A 193 -16.32 -17.69 3.98
N PRO A 194 -16.03 -17.90 2.69
CA PRO A 194 -15.28 -16.95 1.89
C PRO A 194 -16.09 -15.64 1.78
N PHE A 195 -15.51 -14.52 2.18
CA PHE A 195 -16.09 -13.22 1.90
C PHE A 195 -15.78 -12.85 0.44
N ASP A 196 -16.81 -12.74 -0.38
CA ASP A 196 -16.75 -12.15 -1.71
C ASP A 196 -16.49 -10.65 -1.59
N CYS A 197 -15.27 -10.23 -1.91
CA CYS A 197 -14.86 -8.82 -1.98
C CYS A 197 -15.14 -8.25 -3.37
N SER A 198 -16.37 -8.38 -3.86
CA SER A 198 -16.81 -7.82 -5.15
C SER A 198 -17.90 -6.76 -4.99
N THR A 199 -18.25 -6.38 -3.76
CA THR A 199 -19.12 -5.23 -3.47
C THR A 199 -18.55 -4.40 -2.33
N CYS A 200 -17.53 -3.60 -2.63
CA CYS A 200 -17.30 -2.38 -1.86
C CYS A 200 -17.48 -1.19 -2.80
N GLU A 201 -18.74 -0.77 -2.95
CA GLU A 201 -19.08 0.52 -3.53
C GLU A 201 -18.40 1.62 -2.71
N ASN A 202 -17.64 2.45 -3.41
CA ASN A 202 -17.08 3.70 -2.90
C ASN A 202 -18.23 4.59 -2.41
N SER A 203 -18.39 4.70 -1.10
CA SER A 203 -19.26 5.70 -0.49
C SER A 203 -18.67 6.18 0.84
N ASP A 204 -17.40 6.59 0.82
CA ASP A 204 -16.86 7.40 1.91
C ASP A 204 -17.31 8.87 1.71
N SER A 205 -18.54 9.13 2.15
CA SER A 205 -19.04 10.48 2.35
C SER A 205 -18.35 11.10 3.58
N ASN A 206 -17.48 12.07 3.31
CA ASN A 206 -17.01 13.15 4.19
C ASN A 206 -17.01 12.90 5.71
N ILE A 207 -15.85 12.51 6.24
CA ILE A 207 -15.38 13.06 7.52
C ILE A 207 -14.30 14.08 7.18
N ARG A 208 -14.62 15.36 7.38
CA ARG A 208 -13.68 16.47 7.30
C ARG A 208 -12.70 16.34 8.47
N ILE A 209 -11.51 15.80 8.20
CA ILE A 209 -10.31 16.17 8.96
C ILE A 209 -9.47 17.05 8.04
N TRP A 210 -10.01 18.23 7.75
CA TRP A 210 -9.17 19.39 7.49
C TRP A 210 -8.88 19.99 8.86
N ASP A 211 -7.89 19.43 9.54
CA ASP A 211 -7.33 20.12 10.70
C ASP A 211 -6.55 21.31 10.13
N GLU A 212 -7.07 22.51 10.32
CA GLU A 212 -6.47 23.80 9.95
C GLU A 212 -5.09 24.03 10.61
N GLY A 213 -4.62 23.09 11.45
CA GLY A 213 -3.25 23.00 11.98
C GLY A 213 -2.24 22.24 11.09
N PHE A 214 -2.66 21.61 9.98
CA PHE A 214 -1.79 20.71 9.20
C PHE A 214 -0.72 21.42 8.35
N PHE A 215 -0.86 22.73 8.08
CA PHE A 215 0.05 23.49 7.21
C PHE A 215 0.68 24.74 7.85
N SER A 216 0.36 25.06 9.10
CA SER A 216 0.82 26.27 9.79
C SER A 216 2.25 26.18 10.34
N GLY A 217 2.93 25.04 10.20
CA GLY A 217 4.25 24.78 10.80
C GLY A 217 5.47 25.01 9.90
N LEU A 218 5.33 25.56 8.67
CA LEU A 218 6.46 25.72 7.73
C LEU A 218 6.76 27.16 7.32
N SER A 219 6.44 28.13 8.17
CA SER A 219 6.92 29.52 8.00
C SER A 219 7.61 30.01 9.26
N GLU A 220 8.95 29.98 9.27
CA GLU A 220 9.84 31.09 9.64
C GLU A 220 11.31 30.64 9.74
N SER A 221 12.15 31.17 8.86
CA SER A 221 13.27 32.04 9.30
C SER A 221 13.81 32.79 8.08
N SER A 222 13.79 34.12 8.18
CA SER A 222 14.48 35.06 7.29
C SER A 222 15.32 35.97 8.19
N CYS A 223 16.61 36.09 7.85
CA CYS A 223 17.62 37.13 8.14
C CYS A 223 18.97 36.49 7.72
N ASP A 224 19.87 37.08 6.92
CA ASP A 224 20.29 38.47 6.88
C ASP A 224 20.64 38.96 5.47
N GLN A 225 20.50 40.28 5.29
CA GLN A 225 21.05 41.07 4.19
C GLN A 225 22.56 41.26 4.40
N GLU A 226 23.36 41.17 3.34
CA GLU A 226 24.62 41.91 3.30
C GLU A 226 24.80 42.57 1.93
N HIS A 227 24.74 43.90 1.96
CA HIS A 227 25.08 44.83 0.91
C HIS A 227 26.59 45.08 1.01
N THR A 228 27.36 44.93 -0.06
CA THR A 228 28.61 45.71 -0.24
C THR A 228 28.93 45.82 -1.72
N GLU A 229 28.86 47.05 -2.23
CA GLU A 229 29.61 47.54 -3.39
C GLU A 229 30.64 48.54 -2.82
N PRO A 230 31.79 48.71 -3.48
CA PRO A 230 31.86 49.76 -4.51
C PRO A 230 32.52 49.33 -5.83
#